data_AF-A0A929CQP8-F1
#
_entry.id   AF-A0A929CQP8-F1
#
_cell.length_a   1.000
_cell.length_b   1.000
_cell.length_c   1.000
_cell.angle_alpha   90.00
_cell.angle_beta   90.00
_cell.angle_gamma   90.00
#
_symmetry.space_group_name_H-M   'P 1'
#
loop_
_entity.id
_entity.type
_entity.pdbx_description
1 polymer ?
#
loop_
_entity_poly.entity_id
_entity_poly.type
_entity_poly.pdbx_seq_one_letter_code
_entity_poly.pdbx_strand_id
1 'polypeptide(L)'
;PPSQATNIWRIFDSRLSYNKGASIIHMIRFELQDDSVFFKVLQDFQVQFRDSVATGLDFKGVLEDVSGMDFTDFFEQWYFGEGYPIYEIVWNQDNGYFNMNVSQTTSTTVTTLFKMLMPYKLNFDDGSSITLLLYQTDNFNQFSVPISKTIDSIEVDPDLWVLDKVTSIIIGIENVENPVHFTFGPNPIRDNLNIFLSNELNGEVQVIITDLSGREIYRSSAAGRKINLNVSGMSEGVYFIRLYDGVNTLTKKFIKI
;
A
#
# COMPACT_ATOMS: atom_id res chain seq x y z
N PRO A 1 5.67 -2.77 22.25
CA PRO A 1 4.84 -3.91 22.71
C PRO A 1 4.99 -4.15 24.23
N PRO A 2 3.90 -4.50 24.95
CA PRO A 2 3.93 -4.78 26.39
C PRO A 2 4.94 -5.85 26.80
N SER A 3 5.21 -6.82 25.93
CA SER A 3 6.20 -7.88 26.12
C SER A 3 7.65 -7.39 26.25
N GLN A 4 7.92 -6.13 25.88
CA GLN A 4 9.24 -5.50 25.97
C GLN A 4 9.29 -4.37 27.01
N ALA A 5 8.24 -4.18 27.81
CA ALA A 5 8.14 -3.07 28.75
C ALA A 5 9.24 -3.08 29.83
N THR A 6 9.80 -4.24 30.16
CA THR A 6 10.90 -4.39 31.13
C THR A 6 12.28 -4.38 30.48
N ASN A 7 12.38 -4.35 29.15
CA ASN A 7 13.65 -4.32 28.45
C ASN A 7 14.11 -2.87 28.24
N ILE A 8 14.96 -2.39 29.14
CA ILE A 8 15.53 -1.04 29.04
C ILE A 8 16.31 -0.80 27.74
N TRP A 9 16.88 -1.83 27.11
CA TRP A 9 17.58 -1.64 25.83
C TRP A 9 16.63 -1.33 24.68
N ARG A 10 15.33 -1.61 24.83
CA ARG A 10 14.33 -1.30 23.81
C ARG A 10 14.23 0.20 23.53
N ILE A 11 14.42 1.06 24.54
CA ILE A 11 14.43 2.52 24.33
C ILE A 11 15.67 2.99 23.56
N PHE A 12 16.73 2.19 23.52
CA PHE A 12 17.97 2.46 22.78
C PHE A 12 18.06 1.73 21.43
N ASP A 13 16.97 1.11 20.97
CA ASP A 13 16.94 0.45 19.66
C ASP A 13 17.02 1.49 18.54
N SER A 14 18.17 1.55 17.86
CA SER A 14 18.40 2.48 16.75
C SER A 14 17.34 2.37 15.66
N ARG A 15 16.88 1.16 15.34
CA ARG A 15 15.91 0.93 14.27
C ARG A 15 14.50 1.30 14.70
N LEU A 16 14.08 0.86 15.87
CA LEU A 16 12.68 0.91 16.31
C LEU A 16 12.32 2.12 17.17
N SER A 17 13.28 2.72 17.90
CA SER A 17 13.03 3.89 18.73
C SER A 17 13.48 5.18 18.06
N TYR A 18 14.60 5.13 17.34
CA TYR A 18 15.17 6.33 16.70
C TYR A 18 14.74 6.46 15.24
N ASN A 19 15.13 5.53 14.36
CA ASN A 19 14.83 5.64 12.93
C ASN A 19 13.33 5.60 12.66
N LYS A 20 12.61 4.59 13.18
CA LYS A 20 11.14 4.53 13.07
C LYS A 20 10.47 5.74 13.73
N GLY A 21 10.96 6.19 14.89
CA GLY A 21 10.42 7.37 15.59
C GLY A 21 10.55 8.64 14.75
N ALA A 22 11.71 8.87 14.14
CA ALA A 22 11.94 9.99 13.23
C ALA A 22 11.05 9.90 11.98
N SER A 23 10.94 8.70 11.38
CA SER A 23 10.03 8.48 10.24
C SER A 23 8.58 8.77 10.59
N ILE A 24 8.10 8.41 11.79
CA ILE A 24 6.74 8.72 12.24
C ILE A 24 6.49 10.23 12.24
N ILE A 25 7.39 11.02 12.84
CA ILE A 25 7.24 12.49 12.87
C ILE A 25 7.34 13.09 11.46
N HIS A 26 8.23 12.57 10.61
CA HIS A 26 8.36 13.00 9.23
C HIS A 26 7.10 12.72 8.39
N MET A 27 6.54 11.52 8.53
CA MET A 27 5.29 11.14 7.88
C MET A 27 4.09 11.93 8.40
N ILE A 28 4.04 12.30 9.69
CA ILE A 28 2.99 13.20 10.21
C ILE A 28 3.07 14.57 9.55
N ARG A 29 4.27 15.13 9.38
CA ARG A 29 4.45 16.39 8.63
C ARG A 29 3.91 16.27 7.21
N PHE A 30 4.19 15.16 6.55
CA PHE A 30 3.65 14.89 5.22
C PHE A 30 2.13 14.75 5.24
N GLU A 31 1.54 13.94 6.12
CA GLU A 31 0.09 13.72 6.18
C GLU A 31 -0.70 15.02 6.40
N LEU A 32 -0.14 15.97 7.19
CA LEU A 32 -0.75 17.28 7.42
C LEU A 32 -0.81 18.17 6.18
N GLN A 33 0.14 18.05 5.26
CA GLN A 33 0.30 18.92 4.08
C GLN A 33 0.33 20.44 4.40
N ASP A 34 0.69 20.80 5.64
CA ASP A 34 0.78 22.18 6.11
C ASP A 34 1.90 22.31 7.15
N ASP A 35 3.01 22.91 6.72
CA ASP A 35 4.17 23.13 7.59
C ASP A 35 3.85 24.07 8.76
N SER A 36 2.98 25.05 8.57
CA SER A 36 2.62 25.98 9.63
C SER A 36 1.89 25.27 10.76
N VAL A 37 0.95 24.38 10.41
CA VAL A 37 0.24 23.52 11.35
C VAL A 37 1.20 22.56 12.02
N PHE A 38 2.09 21.89 11.26
CA PHE A 38 3.09 20.98 11.81
C PHE A 38 3.98 21.66 12.85
N PHE A 39 4.58 22.81 12.53
CA PHE A 39 5.44 23.53 13.48
C PHE A 39 4.64 24.10 14.67
N LYS A 40 3.38 24.46 14.47
CA LYS A 40 2.49 24.85 15.57
C LYS A 40 2.21 23.69 16.53
N VAL A 41 1.96 22.48 16.04
CA VAL A 41 1.81 21.27 16.88
C VAL A 41 3.04 21.07 17.76
N LEU A 42 4.24 21.16 17.18
CA LEU A 42 5.50 21.01 17.93
C LEU A 42 5.65 22.08 19.01
N GLN A 43 5.30 23.33 18.71
CA GLN A 43 5.36 24.44 19.65
C GLN A 43 4.35 24.26 20.80
N ASP A 44 3.09 24.01 20.48
CA ASP A 44 2.02 23.85 21.45
C ASP A 44 2.30 22.68 22.39
N PHE A 45 2.77 21.55 21.86
CA PHE A 45 3.15 20.39 22.66
C PHE A 45 4.25 20.73 23.68
N GLN A 46 5.31 21.43 23.24
CA GLN A 46 6.39 21.86 24.15
C GLN A 46 5.92 22.87 25.21
N VAL A 47 4.99 23.76 24.87
CA VAL A 47 4.45 24.75 25.81
C VAL A 47 3.52 24.09 26.82
N GLN A 48 2.62 23.23 26.36
CA GLN A 48 1.61 22.57 27.18
C GLN A 48 2.22 21.62 28.22
N PHE A 49 3.26 20.87 27.83
CA PHE A 49 3.94 19.90 28.69
C PHE A 49 5.28 20.39 29.24
N ARG A 50 5.47 21.72 29.29
CA ARG A 50 6.67 22.33 29.87
C ARG A 50 6.81 21.92 31.34
N ASP A 51 8.03 21.55 31.73
CA ASP A 51 8.39 21.15 33.10
C ASP A 51 7.57 19.95 33.64
N SER A 52 6.97 19.16 32.75
CA SER A 52 6.19 17.96 33.08
C SER A 52 6.61 16.75 32.24
N VAL A 53 5.90 15.64 32.40
CA VAL A 53 6.05 14.44 31.57
C VAL A 53 4.96 14.40 30.50
N ALA A 54 5.25 13.78 29.37
CA ALA A 54 4.31 13.56 28.27
C ALA A 54 4.55 12.22 27.60
N THR A 55 3.52 11.69 26.96
CA THR A 55 3.52 10.44 26.21
C THR A 55 3.30 10.69 24.72
N GLY A 56 3.49 9.65 23.90
CA GLY A 56 3.13 9.73 22.48
C GLY A 56 1.63 9.97 22.24
N LEU A 57 0.76 9.54 23.17
CA LEU A 57 -0.68 9.81 23.08
C LEU A 57 -1.03 11.26 23.44
N ASP A 58 -0.27 11.87 24.35
CA ASP A 58 -0.39 13.31 24.60
C ASP A 58 0.01 14.13 23.36
N PHE A 59 1.05 13.69 22.65
CA PHE A 59 1.43 14.29 21.36
C PHE A 59 0.33 14.11 20.31
N LYS A 60 -0.28 12.91 20.21
CA LYS A 60 -1.45 12.67 19.34
C LYS A 60 -2.57 13.66 19.65
N GLY A 61 -2.89 13.86 20.94
CA GLY A 61 -3.93 14.81 21.35
C GLY A 61 -3.67 16.22 20.83
N VAL A 62 -2.47 16.77 21.04
CA VAL A 62 -2.11 18.11 20.53
C VAL A 62 -2.15 18.17 19.01
N LEU A 63 -1.66 17.11 18.34
CA LEU A 63 -1.70 17.01 16.87
C LEU A 63 -3.14 17.11 16.34
N GLU A 64 -4.06 16.33 16.90
CA GLU A 64 -5.47 16.30 16.49
C GLU A 64 -6.19 17.61 16.83
N ASP A 65 -5.93 18.18 18.01
CA ASP A 65 -6.53 19.46 18.44
C ASP A 65 -6.12 20.63 17.54
N VAL A 66 -4.85 20.68 17.12
CA VAL A 66 -4.32 21.78 16.31
C VAL A 66 -4.63 21.61 14.83
N SER A 67 -4.57 20.38 14.31
CA SER A 67 -4.79 20.11 12.88
C SER A 67 -6.26 19.92 12.51
N GLY A 68 -7.10 19.49 13.47
CA GLY A 68 -8.48 19.06 13.22
C GLY A 68 -8.60 17.74 12.46
N MET A 69 -7.50 17.01 12.24
CA MET A 69 -7.47 15.71 11.56
C MET A 69 -7.49 14.56 12.56
N ASP A 70 -8.12 13.44 12.21
CA ASP A 70 -8.08 12.19 13.01
C ASP A 70 -6.85 11.38 12.63
N PHE A 71 -5.94 11.18 13.59
CA PHE A 71 -4.70 10.40 13.46
C PHE A 71 -4.81 9.02 14.10
N THR A 72 -6.02 8.53 14.39
CA THR A 72 -6.25 7.22 15.01
C THR A 72 -5.69 6.09 14.16
N ASP A 73 -6.11 5.96 12.89
CA ASP A 73 -5.59 4.93 11.98
C ASP A 73 -4.07 5.00 11.83
N PHE A 74 -3.52 6.23 11.74
CA PHE A 74 -2.09 6.47 11.65
C PHE A 74 -1.33 5.95 12.88
N PHE A 75 -1.81 6.23 14.09
CA PHE A 75 -1.16 5.75 15.32
C PHE A 75 -1.31 4.24 15.51
N GLU A 76 -2.48 3.68 15.20
CA GLU A 76 -2.71 2.24 15.24
C GLU A 76 -1.75 1.51 14.29
N GLN A 77 -1.60 1.98 13.05
CA GLN A 77 -0.74 1.30 12.07
C GLN A 77 0.77 1.53 12.31
N TRP A 78 1.19 2.76 12.67
CA TRP A 78 2.61 3.13 12.75
C TRP A 78 3.19 3.12 14.16
N TYR A 79 2.48 3.68 15.14
CA TYR A 79 3.01 3.82 16.50
C TYR A 79 2.83 2.51 17.28
N PHE A 80 1.62 1.94 17.28
CA PHE A 80 1.31 0.68 17.95
C PHE A 80 1.62 -0.54 17.09
N GLY A 81 1.35 -0.43 15.79
CA GLY A 81 1.57 -1.49 14.80
C GLY A 81 3.03 -1.69 14.41
N GLU A 82 3.24 -2.66 13.53
CA GLU A 82 4.56 -3.09 13.06
C GLU A 82 4.60 -3.22 11.53
N GLY A 83 5.82 -3.20 11.00
CA GLY A 83 6.05 -3.34 9.56
C GLY A 83 5.86 -2.06 8.75
N TYR A 84 5.74 -2.25 7.45
CA TYR A 84 5.58 -1.21 6.43
C TYR A 84 4.83 -1.78 5.20
N PRO A 85 4.18 -0.92 4.40
CA PRO A 85 3.52 -1.34 3.18
C PRO A 85 4.51 -1.67 2.07
N ILE A 86 4.15 -2.64 1.25
CA ILE A 86 4.88 -3.07 0.07
C ILE A 86 3.92 -2.96 -1.13
N TYR A 87 4.28 -2.14 -2.11
CA TYR A 87 3.43 -1.80 -3.24
C TYR A 87 3.87 -2.45 -4.55
N GLU A 88 2.89 -3.00 -5.26
CA GLU A 88 2.96 -3.30 -6.68
C GLU A 88 1.99 -2.37 -7.42
N ILE A 89 2.49 -1.67 -8.45
CA ILE A 89 1.72 -0.66 -9.17
C ILE A 89 1.63 -1.04 -10.64
N VAL A 90 0.40 -1.00 -11.15
CA VAL A 90 0.12 -1.13 -12.59
C VAL A 90 -0.62 0.12 -13.03
N TRP A 91 -0.10 0.80 -14.05
CA TRP A 91 -0.74 1.99 -14.56
C TRP A 91 -0.85 1.96 -16.09
N ASN A 92 -1.82 2.68 -16.63
CA ASN A 92 -1.90 2.97 -18.04
C ASN A 92 -2.46 4.38 -18.25
N GLN A 93 -2.32 4.87 -19.47
CA GLN A 93 -3.03 6.04 -19.93
C GLN A 93 -3.93 5.65 -21.09
N ASP A 94 -5.23 5.85 -20.94
CA ASP A 94 -6.21 5.58 -21.97
C ASP A 94 -7.32 6.62 -21.93
N ASN A 95 -7.85 7.00 -23.10
CA ASN A 95 -8.97 7.93 -23.24
C ASN A 95 -8.80 9.28 -22.49
N GLY A 96 -7.56 9.76 -22.33
CA GLY A 96 -7.25 11.00 -21.59
C GLY A 96 -7.26 10.86 -20.06
N TYR A 97 -7.24 9.64 -19.54
CA TYR A 97 -7.17 9.33 -18.11
C TYR A 97 -5.89 8.58 -17.79
N PHE A 98 -5.26 8.97 -16.68
CA PHE A 98 -4.30 8.14 -15.96
C PHE A 98 -5.07 7.16 -15.09
N ASN A 99 -4.94 5.87 -15.37
CA ASN A 99 -5.53 4.81 -14.56
C ASN A 99 -4.42 4.06 -13.83
N MET A 100 -4.57 3.90 -12.52
CA MET A 100 -3.58 3.23 -11.68
C MET A 100 -4.24 2.27 -10.71
N ASN A 101 -3.77 1.03 -10.72
CA ASN A 101 -4.10 0.02 -9.74
C ASN A 101 -2.90 -0.14 -8.79
N VAL A 102 -3.15 0.00 -7.49
CA VAL A 102 -2.15 -0.13 -6.45
C VAL A 102 -2.52 -1.34 -5.59
N SER A 103 -1.66 -2.35 -5.58
CA SER A 103 -1.79 -3.51 -4.68
C SER A 103 -0.81 -3.36 -3.53
N GLN A 104 -1.35 -3.35 -2.32
CA GLN A 104 -0.58 -3.30 -1.09
C GLN A 104 -0.56 -4.68 -0.42
N THR A 105 0.64 -5.09 -0.05
CA THR A 105 0.86 -6.11 0.98
C THR A 105 1.67 -5.49 2.12
N THR A 106 1.86 -6.20 3.21
CA THR A 106 2.59 -5.67 4.37
C THR A 106 3.73 -6.59 4.76
N SER A 107 4.79 -6.02 5.36
CA SER A 107 5.96 -6.79 5.79
C SER A 107 5.69 -7.69 7.02
N THR A 108 4.48 -7.66 7.59
CA THR A 108 4.06 -8.42 8.77
C THR A 108 2.56 -8.70 8.70
N THR A 109 2.07 -9.71 9.42
CA THR A 109 0.64 -9.99 9.55
C THR A 109 -0.03 -9.19 10.68
N VAL A 110 0.73 -8.44 11.48
CA VAL A 110 0.20 -7.61 12.59
C VAL A 110 -0.57 -6.41 12.04
N THR A 111 0.09 -5.56 11.27
CA THR A 111 -0.56 -4.48 10.53
C THR A 111 -0.84 -5.00 9.12
N THR A 112 -2.13 -5.20 8.80
CA THR A 112 -2.57 -5.83 7.55
C THR A 112 -2.90 -4.83 6.44
N LEU A 113 -2.94 -3.53 6.77
CA LEU A 113 -3.27 -2.43 5.88
C LEU A 113 -2.66 -1.15 6.45
N PHE A 114 -1.98 -0.37 5.62
CA PHE A 114 -1.59 1.00 5.92
C PHE A 114 -2.46 1.94 5.09
N LYS A 115 -3.21 2.81 5.76
CA LYS A 115 -3.93 3.90 5.11
C LYS A 115 -3.12 5.17 5.24
N MET A 116 -2.90 5.86 4.13
CA MET A 116 -2.05 7.05 4.12
C MET A 116 -2.13 7.78 2.79
N LEU A 117 -1.76 9.05 2.82
CA LEU A 117 -1.49 9.81 1.61
C LEU A 117 -0.20 9.30 0.93
N MET A 118 -0.25 9.13 -0.39
CA MET A 118 0.89 8.69 -1.20
C MET A 118 1.16 9.68 -2.36
N PRO A 119 2.40 10.16 -2.53
CA PRO A 119 2.78 11.00 -3.67
C PRO A 119 3.19 10.15 -4.88
N TYR A 120 2.58 10.45 -6.03
CA TYR A 120 2.89 9.87 -7.34
C TYR A 120 3.27 10.97 -8.31
N LYS A 121 4.53 11.01 -8.73
CA LYS A 121 5.02 12.00 -9.69
C LYS A 121 4.87 11.44 -11.10
N LEU A 122 4.13 12.16 -11.95
CA LEU A 122 3.96 11.86 -13.36
C LEU A 122 4.91 12.74 -14.16
N ASN A 123 5.79 12.14 -14.95
CA ASN A 123 6.64 12.83 -15.91
C ASN A 123 5.99 12.74 -17.29
N PHE A 124 5.94 13.86 -18.02
CA PHE A 124 5.32 13.94 -19.33
C PHE A 124 6.36 13.95 -20.46
N ASP A 125 5.92 13.60 -21.66
CA ASP A 125 6.75 13.57 -22.88
C ASP A 125 7.34 14.95 -23.27
N ASP A 126 6.69 16.03 -22.85
CA ASP A 126 7.15 17.41 -23.01
C ASP A 126 8.22 17.85 -21.99
N GLY A 127 8.62 16.95 -21.08
CA GLY A 127 9.62 17.18 -20.04
C GLY A 127 9.09 17.88 -18.78
N SER A 128 7.80 18.25 -18.73
CA SER A 128 7.17 18.74 -17.50
C SER A 128 6.73 17.59 -16.59
N SER A 129 6.41 17.89 -15.33
CA SER A 129 5.91 16.90 -14.38
C SER A 129 4.84 17.47 -13.45
N ILE A 130 4.01 16.61 -12.88
CA ILE A 130 3.12 16.92 -11.75
C ILE A 130 3.24 15.86 -10.66
N THR A 131 2.91 16.21 -9.42
CA THR A 131 2.78 15.25 -8.33
C THR A 131 1.31 15.15 -7.93
N LEU A 132 0.76 13.94 -7.99
CA LEU A 132 -0.56 13.60 -7.50
C LEU A 132 -0.44 13.08 -6.07
N LEU A 133 -1.27 13.59 -5.17
CA LEU A 133 -1.39 13.07 -3.80
C LEU A 133 -2.66 12.24 -3.72
N LEU A 134 -2.53 10.93 -3.58
CA LEU A 134 -3.64 9.98 -3.60
C LEU A 134 -3.69 9.19 -2.29
N TYR A 135 -4.85 9.18 -1.64
CA TYR A 135 -5.03 8.52 -0.36
C TYR A 135 -5.29 7.02 -0.56
N GLN A 136 -4.43 6.17 0.01
CA GLN A 136 -4.63 4.72 0.05
C GLN A 136 -5.60 4.38 1.18
N THR A 137 -6.64 3.63 0.87
CA THR A 137 -7.70 3.26 1.82
C THR A 137 -7.78 1.77 2.06
N ASP A 138 -7.23 0.97 1.14
CA ASP A 138 -7.44 -0.47 1.04
C ASP A 138 -6.16 -1.18 0.62
N ASN A 139 -6.14 -2.51 0.76
CA ASN A 139 -5.04 -3.30 0.21
C ASN A 139 -5.04 -3.34 -1.33
N PHE A 140 -6.09 -2.83 -1.93
CA PHE A 140 -6.18 -2.63 -3.37
C PHE A 140 -6.93 -1.33 -3.65
N ASN A 141 -6.24 -0.37 -4.26
CA ASN A 141 -6.82 0.91 -4.65
C ASN A 141 -6.81 1.05 -6.17
N GLN A 142 -7.86 1.68 -6.70
CA GLN A 142 -7.96 2.06 -8.11
C GLN A 142 -8.15 3.57 -8.18
N PHE A 143 -7.28 4.22 -8.93
CA PHE A 143 -7.34 5.65 -9.19
C PHE A 143 -7.53 5.89 -10.66
N SER A 144 -8.38 6.86 -11.00
CA SER A 144 -8.55 7.36 -12.35
C SER A 144 -8.55 8.87 -12.28
N VAL A 145 -7.57 9.50 -12.92
CA VAL A 145 -7.34 10.95 -12.87
C VAL A 145 -7.30 11.48 -14.31
N PRO A 146 -8.08 12.52 -14.66
CA PRO A 146 -8.04 13.09 -15.99
C PRO A 146 -6.69 13.76 -16.23
N ILE A 147 -5.93 13.28 -17.23
CA ILE A 147 -4.60 13.75 -17.58
C ILE A 147 -4.51 13.84 -19.11
N SER A 148 -4.49 15.07 -19.62
CA SER A 148 -4.51 15.35 -21.06
C SER A 148 -3.13 15.28 -21.73
N LYS A 149 -2.04 15.36 -20.95
CA LYS A 149 -0.67 15.25 -21.46
C LYS A 149 -0.25 13.79 -21.52
N THR A 150 0.55 13.40 -22.49
CA THR A 150 1.09 12.05 -22.58
C THR A 150 2.03 11.78 -21.40
N ILE A 151 1.78 10.73 -20.65
CA ILE A 151 2.62 10.31 -19.52
C ILE A 151 3.76 9.45 -20.07
N ASP A 152 4.99 9.87 -19.82
CA ASP A 152 6.21 9.14 -20.16
C ASP A 152 6.57 8.11 -19.08
N SER A 153 6.55 8.54 -17.81
CA SER A 153 6.89 7.68 -16.67
C SER A 153 6.19 8.12 -15.39
N ILE A 154 6.14 7.20 -14.42
CA ILE A 154 5.69 7.50 -13.06
C ILE A 154 6.79 7.17 -12.04
N GLU A 155 6.92 8.02 -11.04
CA GLU A 155 7.76 7.81 -9.86
C GLU A 155 6.84 7.78 -8.62
N VAL A 156 7.18 6.92 -7.66
CA VAL A 156 6.43 6.75 -6.42
C VAL A 156 7.30 7.25 -5.29
N ASP A 157 6.77 8.18 -4.50
CA ASP A 157 7.47 8.84 -3.41
C ASP A 157 8.93 9.24 -3.74
N PRO A 158 9.15 10.06 -4.78
CA PRO A 158 10.49 10.41 -5.22
C PRO A 158 11.31 11.17 -4.15
N ASP A 159 10.63 11.82 -3.20
CA ASP A 159 11.24 12.61 -2.13
C ASP A 159 11.34 11.86 -0.79
N LEU A 160 10.91 10.59 -0.75
CA LEU A 160 11.00 9.69 0.41
C LEU A 160 10.25 10.20 1.66
N TRP A 161 9.07 10.78 1.46
CA TRP A 161 8.20 11.26 2.54
C TRP A 161 7.64 10.13 3.40
N VAL A 162 7.47 8.94 2.82
CA VAL A 162 6.76 7.83 3.43
C VAL A 162 7.65 6.61 3.60
N LEU A 163 7.42 5.86 4.68
CA LEU A 163 8.11 4.60 4.89
C LEU A 163 7.41 3.50 4.09
N ASP A 164 7.87 3.22 2.89
CA ASP A 164 7.29 2.19 2.03
C ASP A 164 8.35 1.25 1.41
N LYS A 165 7.86 0.34 0.57
CA LYS A 165 8.69 -0.38 -0.39
C LYS A 165 7.92 -0.62 -1.68
N VAL A 166 8.37 -0.04 -2.78
CA VAL A 166 7.84 -0.35 -4.11
C VAL A 166 8.61 -1.50 -4.73
N THR A 167 7.93 -2.60 -5.07
CA THR A 167 8.56 -3.78 -5.70
C THR A 167 8.46 -3.78 -7.22
N SER A 168 7.42 -3.14 -7.77
CA SER A 168 7.25 -3.05 -9.22
C SER A 168 6.36 -1.87 -9.61
N ILE A 169 6.72 -1.27 -10.75
CA ILE A 169 5.91 -0.29 -11.48
C ILE A 169 5.82 -0.82 -12.91
N ILE A 170 4.61 -1.12 -13.37
CA ILE A 170 4.37 -1.76 -14.67
C ILE A 170 3.43 -0.87 -15.50
N ILE A 171 3.81 -0.65 -16.76
CA ILE A 171 2.94 0.00 -17.74
C ILE A 171 2.01 -1.07 -18.34
N GLY A 172 0.71 -0.95 -18.13
CA GLY A 172 -0.31 -1.81 -18.75
C GLY A 172 -0.54 -1.38 -20.19
N ILE A 173 0.03 -2.11 -21.15
CA ILE A 173 -0.17 -1.85 -22.58
C ILE A 173 -1.40 -2.64 -23.06
N GLU A 174 -2.31 -2.01 -23.80
CA GLU A 174 -3.50 -2.68 -24.37
C GLU A 174 -3.22 -3.58 -25.59
N ASN A 175 -1.98 -3.72 -26.09
CA ASN A 175 -1.72 -4.45 -27.33
C ASN A 175 -0.65 -5.57 -27.22
N VAL A 176 -1.14 -6.80 -27.42
CA VAL A 176 -0.58 -8.06 -27.97
C VAL A 176 0.84 -8.52 -27.57
N GLU A 177 0.90 -9.77 -27.11
CA GLU A 177 2.10 -10.62 -26.86
C GLU A 177 3.00 -10.32 -25.64
N ASN A 178 2.46 -9.69 -24.58
CA ASN A 178 3.15 -9.65 -23.29
C ASN A 178 2.61 -10.70 -22.31
N PRO A 179 3.45 -11.27 -21.42
CA PRO A 179 3.01 -12.24 -20.42
C PRO A 179 1.93 -11.64 -19.51
N VAL A 180 0.97 -12.45 -19.08
CA VAL A 180 -0.19 -12.04 -18.26
C VAL A 180 0.23 -11.49 -16.90
N HIS A 181 0.63 -10.23 -16.81
CA HIS A 181 0.88 -9.62 -15.52
C HIS A 181 -0.44 -9.40 -14.79
N PHE A 182 -0.51 -9.90 -13.56
CA PHE A 182 -1.65 -9.70 -12.69
C PHE A 182 -1.25 -9.21 -11.30
N THR A 183 -2.09 -8.41 -10.70
CA THR A 183 -2.09 -8.16 -9.26
C THR A 183 -3.34 -8.77 -8.66
N PHE A 184 -3.36 -8.91 -7.33
CA PHE A 184 -4.53 -9.40 -6.63
C PHE A 184 -4.66 -8.70 -5.29
N GLY A 185 -5.88 -8.67 -4.77
CA GLY A 185 -6.17 -8.04 -3.51
C GLY A 185 -7.53 -8.46 -2.95
N PRO A 186 -7.73 -8.35 -1.61
CA PRO A 186 -6.72 -7.96 -0.62
C PRO A 186 -5.66 -9.06 -0.41
N ASN A 187 -4.61 -8.81 0.37
CA ASN A 187 -3.72 -9.85 0.90
C ASN A 187 -3.08 -9.33 2.20
N PRO A 188 -3.36 -9.94 3.39
CA PRO A 188 -4.12 -11.18 3.61
C PRO A 188 -5.60 -11.12 3.22
N ILE A 189 -6.19 -12.27 2.88
CA ILE A 189 -7.57 -12.42 2.36
C ILE A 189 -8.45 -13.09 3.40
N ARG A 190 -9.70 -12.64 3.50
CA ARG A 190 -10.78 -13.34 4.22
C ARG A 190 -11.68 -14.10 3.26
N ASP A 191 -12.54 -13.41 2.52
CA ASP A 191 -13.62 -14.09 1.79
C ASP A 191 -13.51 -13.99 0.28
N ASN A 192 -13.14 -12.83 -0.24
CA ASN A 192 -13.15 -12.56 -1.68
C ASN A 192 -11.75 -12.15 -2.14
N LEU A 193 -11.27 -12.83 -3.17
CA LEU A 193 -10.02 -12.54 -3.86
C LEU A 193 -10.37 -11.91 -5.21
N ASN A 194 -9.90 -10.69 -5.43
CA ASN A 194 -9.98 -10.03 -6.72
C ASN A 194 -8.63 -10.14 -7.42
N ILE A 195 -8.64 -10.58 -8.67
CA ILE A 195 -7.47 -10.67 -9.53
C ILE A 195 -7.67 -9.68 -10.66
N PHE A 196 -6.66 -8.86 -10.91
CA PHE A 196 -6.67 -7.83 -11.93
C PHE A 196 -5.56 -8.07 -12.92
N LEU A 197 -5.94 -8.13 -14.19
CA LEU A 197 -5.01 -8.31 -15.28
C LEU A 197 -4.59 -6.94 -15.82
N SER A 198 -3.31 -6.82 -16.17
CA SER A 198 -2.74 -5.59 -16.75
C SER A 198 -3.32 -5.23 -18.12
N ASN A 199 -3.91 -6.20 -18.81
CA ASN A 199 -4.54 -6.09 -20.12
C ASN A 199 -5.82 -6.95 -20.20
N GLU A 200 -6.71 -6.63 -21.14
CA GLU A 200 -7.75 -7.60 -21.53
C GLU A 200 -7.06 -8.72 -22.31
N LEU A 201 -7.32 -9.96 -21.89
CA LEU A 201 -6.78 -11.12 -22.59
C LEU A 201 -7.68 -11.49 -23.76
N ASN A 202 -7.06 -11.89 -24.87
CA ASN A 202 -7.73 -12.49 -26.01
C ASN A 202 -8.10 -13.95 -25.70
N GLY A 203 -8.91 -14.19 -24.66
CA GLY A 203 -9.34 -15.53 -24.26
C GLY A 203 -9.55 -15.69 -22.76
N GLU A 204 -9.87 -16.93 -22.36
CA GLU A 204 -9.97 -17.32 -20.96
C GLU A 204 -8.58 -17.66 -20.39
N VAL A 205 -8.34 -17.23 -19.15
CA VAL A 205 -7.24 -17.72 -18.32
C VAL A 205 -7.71 -18.81 -17.37
N GLN A 206 -6.86 -19.81 -17.19
CA GLN A 206 -7.03 -20.76 -16.11
C GLN A 206 -6.47 -20.19 -14.81
N VAL A 207 -7.32 -20.14 -13.80
CA VAL A 207 -6.95 -19.78 -12.43
C VAL A 207 -6.88 -21.05 -11.60
N ILE A 208 -5.73 -21.32 -10.99
CA ILE A 208 -5.50 -22.50 -10.15
C ILE A 208 -5.00 -22.03 -8.79
N ILE A 209 -5.61 -22.50 -7.71
CA ILE A 209 -5.13 -22.26 -6.35
C ILE A 209 -4.62 -23.56 -5.75
N THR A 210 -3.39 -23.55 -5.23
CA THR A 210 -2.78 -24.70 -4.55
C THR A 210 -2.40 -24.36 -3.11
N ASP A 211 -2.47 -25.35 -2.22
CA ASP A 211 -1.90 -25.23 -0.87
C ASP A 211 -0.36 -25.40 -0.88
N LEU A 212 0.29 -25.31 0.29
CA LEU A 212 1.74 -25.47 0.44
C LEU A 212 2.27 -26.85 -0.02
N SER A 213 1.43 -27.88 -0.05
CA SER A 213 1.80 -29.21 -0.54
C SER A 213 1.70 -29.33 -2.06
N GLY A 214 1.21 -28.29 -2.75
CA GLY A 214 0.94 -28.31 -4.18
C GLY A 214 -0.39 -28.95 -4.55
N ARG A 215 -1.21 -29.36 -3.57
CA ARG A 215 -2.54 -29.89 -3.82
C ARG A 215 -3.46 -28.77 -4.33
N GLU A 216 -4.14 -29.05 -5.43
CA GLU A 216 -5.12 -28.15 -6.02
C GLU A 216 -6.36 -28.06 -5.14
N ILE A 217 -6.71 -26.85 -4.75
CA ILE A 217 -7.87 -26.51 -3.92
C ILE A 217 -8.99 -25.92 -4.79
N TYR A 218 -8.61 -25.22 -5.86
CA TYR A 218 -9.54 -24.54 -6.73
C TYR A 218 -9.00 -24.47 -8.15
N ARG A 219 -9.89 -24.61 -9.13
CA ARG A 219 -9.63 -24.39 -10.56
C ARG A 219 -10.84 -23.80 -11.23
N SER A 220 -10.63 -22.74 -12.01
CA SER A 220 -11.63 -22.18 -12.91
C SER A 220 -11.00 -21.60 -14.16
N SER A 221 -11.83 -21.39 -15.18
CA SER A 221 -11.50 -20.51 -16.31
C SER A 221 -12.25 -19.19 -16.12
N ALA A 222 -11.59 -18.08 -16.43
CA ALA A 222 -12.20 -16.76 -16.37
C ALA A 222 -11.68 -15.86 -17.48
N ALA A 223 -12.50 -14.90 -17.92
CA ALA A 223 -12.14 -13.89 -18.92
C ALA A 223 -12.41 -12.48 -18.38
N GLY A 224 -11.78 -11.49 -19.01
CA GLY A 224 -11.91 -10.07 -18.67
C GLY A 224 -10.85 -9.56 -17.69
N ARG A 225 -10.76 -8.23 -17.55
CA ARG A 225 -9.74 -7.54 -16.73
C ARG A 225 -9.81 -7.80 -15.23
N LYS A 226 -10.98 -8.20 -14.73
CA LYS A 226 -11.24 -8.43 -13.30
C LYS A 226 -11.88 -9.78 -13.11
N ILE A 227 -11.24 -10.63 -12.31
CA ILE A 227 -11.74 -11.94 -11.92
C ILE A 227 -12.00 -11.91 -10.43
N ASN A 228 -13.22 -12.24 -10.01
CA ASN A 228 -13.59 -12.34 -8.61
C ASN A 228 -13.73 -13.80 -8.21
N LEU A 229 -13.04 -14.20 -7.14
CA LEU A 229 -13.08 -15.54 -6.58
C LEU A 229 -13.55 -15.50 -5.13
N ASN A 230 -14.53 -16.34 -4.81
CA ASN A 230 -14.90 -16.60 -3.42
C ASN A 230 -13.97 -17.69 -2.86
N VAL A 231 -13.25 -17.34 -1.80
CA VAL A 231 -12.30 -18.20 -1.07
C VAL A 231 -12.72 -18.42 0.38
N SER A 232 -13.95 -18.09 0.77
CA SER A 232 -14.43 -18.21 2.16
C SER A 232 -14.43 -19.65 2.67
N GLY A 233 -14.55 -20.64 1.77
CA GLY A 233 -14.49 -22.06 2.10
C GLY A 233 -13.08 -22.60 2.34
N MET A 234 -12.03 -21.81 2.12
CA MET A 234 -10.65 -22.23 2.32
C MET A 234 -10.23 -22.07 3.78
N SER A 235 -9.49 -23.05 4.32
CA SER A 235 -8.90 -22.94 5.66
C SER A 235 -7.86 -21.81 5.72
N GLU A 236 -7.61 -21.29 6.91
CA GLU A 236 -6.51 -20.34 7.14
C GLU A 236 -5.16 -20.98 6.77
N GLY A 237 -4.30 -20.23 6.09
CA GLY A 237 -3.02 -20.75 5.63
C GLY A 237 -2.40 -20.00 4.47
N VAL A 238 -1.29 -20.54 3.96
CA VAL A 238 -0.57 -19.99 2.81
C VAL A 238 -0.96 -20.76 1.56
N TYR A 239 -1.26 -20.01 0.51
CA TYR A 239 -1.67 -20.55 -0.79
C TYR A 239 -0.90 -19.89 -1.92
N PHE A 240 -0.88 -20.57 -3.07
CA PHE A 240 -0.35 -20.04 -4.32
C PHE A 240 -1.48 -19.96 -5.33
N ILE A 241 -1.63 -18.79 -5.94
CA ILE A 241 -2.48 -18.60 -7.11
C ILE A 241 -1.61 -18.66 -8.36
N ARG A 242 -2.01 -19.47 -9.33
CA ARG A 242 -1.42 -19.57 -10.65
C ARG A 242 -2.42 -19.13 -11.71
N LEU A 243 -1.98 -18.25 -12.59
CA LEU A 243 -2.70 -17.87 -13.80
C LEU A 243 -1.96 -18.44 -15.01
N TYR A 244 -2.68 -19.13 -15.89
CA TYR A 244 -2.18 -19.70 -17.12
C TYR A 244 -3.06 -19.28 -18.31
N ASP A 245 -2.45 -18.64 -19.31
CA ASP A 245 -3.12 -18.11 -20.53
C ASP A 245 -2.98 -19.03 -21.75
N GLY A 246 -2.41 -20.23 -21.58
CA GLY A 246 -2.05 -21.13 -22.67
C GLY A 246 -0.56 -21.09 -23.05
N VAL A 247 0.16 -20.03 -22.70
CA VAL A 247 1.59 -19.83 -23.04
C VAL A 247 2.43 -19.57 -21.80
N ASN A 248 2.02 -18.63 -20.97
CA ASN A 248 2.68 -18.14 -19.78
C ASN A 248 1.98 -18.62 -18.51
N THR A 249 2.77 -19.01 -17.50
CA THR A 249 2.26 -19.26 -16.15
C THR A 249 2.86 -18.27 -15.19
N LEU A 250 2.02 -17.55 -14.45
CA LEU A 250 2.46 -16.68 -13.35
C LEU A 250 1.90 -17.18 -12.03
N THR A 251 2.78 -17.29 -11.04
CA THR A 251 2.45 -17.78 -9.71
C THR A 251 2.70 -16.68 -8.69
N LYS A 252 1.71 -16.38 -7.85
CA LYS A 252 1.88 -15.50 -6.69
C LYS A 252 1.40 -16.17 -5.41
N LYS A 253 2.03 -15.82 -4.29
CA LYS A 253 1.69 -16.32 -2.95
C LYS A 253 0.68 -15.38 -2.29
N PHE A 254 -0.35 -15.91 -1.66
CA PHE A 254 -1.25 -15.16 -0.79
C PHE A 254 -1.46 -15.84 0.56
N ILE A 255 -1.95 -15.07 1.54
CA ILE A 255 -2.25 -15.56 2.89
C ILE A 255 -3.76 -15.48 3.10
N LYS A 256 -4.38 -16.58 3.52
CA LYS A 256 -5.77 -16.66 3.96
C LYS A 256 -5.82 -16.58 5.48
N ILE A 257 -6.61 -15.65 6.00
CA ILE A 257 -6.92 -15.45 7.43
C ILE A 257 -8.42 -15.46 7.67
#